data_AF-A0A2V5V875-F1
#
_entry.id   AF-A0A2V5V875-F1
#
_cell.length_a   1.000
_cell.length_b   1.000
_cell.length_c   1.000
_cell.angle_alpha   90.00
_cell.angle_beta   90.00
_cell.angle_gamma   90.00
#
_symmetry.space_group_name_H-M   'P 1'
#
loop_
_entity.id
_entity.type
_entity.pdbx_description
1 polymer ?
#
loop_
_entity_poly.entity_id
_entity_poly.type
_entity_poly.pdbx_seq_one_letter_code
_entity_poly.pdbx_strand_id
1 'polypeptide(L)'
;MLAKIYSAAVYGVDAYEIEIEVNGAGGDPNIVIVGLPDAAVKESRDRVTTAIANSGYYWPRGRTTINLAPADIKKEGPSFDLPIALGMIAVTEELDSSPFENFSFVGELALNGTVRAVKGVLPVALEARRRGKRALFVPEANALEAAMVDNIDIYGVQNLRQTFAFLRGETALLPTRADLTGFFATHQTYDVDFSDVKGQGHVKRAMEVAVAGGHNVLMIGPPGSGKSMLAKRIPTIIPPLSLEEAIETTKIHSIAGLLDAEKSFVSTRPFRDPHHTISDIGLLGGGTFPNPGEVSVAHNGVLFLDELPEFKRSALEVMRQPLEDGKVTVSRAAGSVTFPSEFMLVAAMNPCPCGYFGDLKRECRCGPVQVQRYRQRISGPLLDRIDLHIEVPAVEYRDVASERAEETSAAIRGRIMRARERQQDRFHSDPKVTCNARMATRHLKQHCKLSQDSQDLIRVAMNELNLSARAYDRILKVSRTIADLDGKIDISPEHVSEAIQYRTFDRTLWV
;
A
#
# COMPACT_ATOMS: atom_id res chain seq x y z
N MET A 1 27.80 -35.12 -12.81
CA MET A 1 28.27 -33.71 -12.79
C MET A 1 27.15 -32.87 -12.23
N LEU A 2 27.46 -31.93 -11.34
CA LEU A 2 26.46 -31.15 -10.59
C LEU A 2 26.40 -29.73 -11.16
N ALA A 3 25.23 -29.30 -11.62
CA ALA A 3 24.96 -27.91 -11.96
C ALA A 3 24.03 -27.29 -10.91
N LYS A 4 24.33 -26.06 -10.49
CA LYS A 4 23.51 -25.29 -9.55
C LYS A 4 22.90 -24.09 -10.26
N ILE A 5 21.57 -23.96 -10.18
CA ILE A 5 20.79 -22.87 -10.75
C ILE A 5 19.91 -22.29 -9.65
N TYR A 6 19.76 -20.97 -9.60
CA TYR A 6 18.92 -20.31 -8.62
C TYR A 6 17.61 -19.83 -9.25
N SER A 7 16.54 -19.97 -8.48
CA SER A 7 15.20 -19.47 -8.77
C SER A 7 14.58 -18.94 -7.49
N ALA A 8 13.29 -18.60 -7.52
CA ALA A 8 12.55 -18.32 -6.30
C ALA A 8 11.11 -18.80 -6.42
N ALA A 9 10.57 -19.27 -5.29
CA ALA A 9 9.18 -19.65 -5.13
C ALA A 9 8.43 -18.56 -4.39
N VAL A 10 7.23 -18.23 -4.84
CA VAL A 10 6.33 -17.35 -4.09
C VAL A 10 5.60 -18.19 -3.06
N TYR A 11 5.67 -17.79 -1.79
CA TYR A 11 4.91 -18.38 -0.71
C TYR A 11 4.10 -17.29 -0.01
N GLY A 12 2.79 -17.30 -0.25
CA GLY A 12 1.93 -16.15 0.06
C GLY A 12 2.34 -14.96 -0.81
N VAL A 13 3.10 -14.05 -0.24
CA VAL A 13 3.49 -12.76 -0.85
C VAL A 13 4.97 -12.43 -0.69
N ASP A 14 5.67 -13.29 0.03
CA ASP A 14 7.12 -13.31 0.07
C ASP A 14 7.62 -14.33 -0.96
N ALA A 15 8.82 -14.08 -1.49
CA ALA A 15 9.52 -15.08 -2.27
C ALA A 15 10.69 -15.63 -1.47
N TYR A 16 10.94 -16.91 -1.66
CA TYR A 16 12.07 -17.61 -1.07
C TYR A 16 12.95 -18.13 -2.18
N GLU A 17 14.25 -17.89 -2.06
CA GLU A 17 15.24 -18.46 -2.97
C GLU A 17 15.15 -19.99 -2.99
N ILE A 18 15.08 -20.54 -4.19
CA ILE A 18 15.14 -21.97 -4.46
C ILE A 18 16.45 -22.27 -5.16
N GLU A 19 17.25 -23.14 -4.54
CA GLU A 19 18.43 -23.72 -5.20
C GLU A 19 18.00 -25.00 -5.94
N ILE A 20 18.23 -25.01 -7.24
CA ILE A 20 17.96 -26.15 -8.12
C ILE A 20 19.29 -26.82 -8.44
N GLU A 21 19.48 -28.01 -7.91
CA GLU A 21 20.65 -28.82 -8.17
C GLU A 21 20.30 -29.91 -9.19
N VAL A 22 21.00 -29.93 -10.32
CA VAL A 22 20.83 -30.95 -11.35
C VAL A 22 22.08 -31.82 -11.37
N ASN A 23 21.89 -33.13 -11.19
CA ASN A 23 22.97 -34.11 -11.30
C ASN A 23 22.63 -35.18 -12.35
N GLY A 24 23.46 -35.25 -13.38
CA GLY A 24 23.44 -36.35 -14.36
C GLY A 24 24.36 -37.49 -13.92
N ALA A 25 23.82 -38.71 -13.88
CA ALA A 25 24.54 -39.95 -13.62
C ALA A 25 24.25 -40.99 -14.72
N GLY A 26 25.19 -41.93 -14.93
CA GLY A 26 25.00 -43.04 -15.87
C GLY A 26 23.88 -44.00 -15.42
N GLY A 27 23.40 -44.83 -16.36
CA GLY A 27 22.34 -45.82 -16.12
C GLY A 27 21.12 -45.59 -17.01
N ASP A 28 19.99 -46.20 -16.65
CA ASP A 28 18.75 -46.09 -17.42
C ASP A 28 18.18 -44.65 -17.41
N PRO A 29 17.62 -44.17 -18.53
CA PRO A 29 17.00 -42.85 -18.60
C PRO A 29 15.85 -42.70 -17.60
N ASN A 30 16.08 -41.91 -16.56
CA ASN A 30 15.05 -41.60 -15.58
C ASN A 30 15.31 -40.23 -14.95
N ILE A 31 14.30 -39.35 -15.00
CA ILE A 31 14.38 -38.02 -14.40
C ILE A 31 13.51 -38.02 -13.14
N VAL A 32 14.13 -37.66 -12.02
CA VAL A 32 13.48 -37.62 -10.70
C VAL A 32 13.60 -36.21 -10.13
N ILE A 33 12.47 -35.63 -9.75
CA ILE A 33 12.39 -34.32 -9.08
C ILE A 33 12.08 -34.54 -7.59
N VAL A 34 12.91 -34.01 -6.71
CA VAL A 34 12.81 -34.13 -5.24
C VAL A 34 12.80 -32.75 -4.56
N GLY A 35 12.31 -32.67 -3.31
CA GLY A 35 12.22 -31.40 -2.56
C GLY A 35 10.81 -30.79 -2.48
N LEU A 36 9.79 -31.64 -2.26
CA LEU A 36 8.36 -31.28 -2.18
C LEU A 36 7.76 -30.54 -3.41
N PRO A 37 7.92 -31.07 -4.63
CA PRO A 37 7.23 -30.54 -5.81
C PRO A 37 5.72 -30.89 -5.79
N ASP A 38 4.88 -29.96 -6.24
CA ASP A 38 3.48 -30.23 -6.54
C ASP A 38 3.31 -31.06 -7.84
N ALA A 39 2.05 -31.29 -8.26
CA ALA A 39 1.78 -32.05 -9.48
C ALA A 39 2.31 -31.35 -10.74
N ALA A 40 2.15 -30.02 -10.83
CA ALA A 40 2.59 -29.24 -11.99
C ALA A 40 4.12 -29.30 -12.15
N VAL A 41 4.87 -29.19 -11.06
CA VAL A 41 6.34 -29.29 -11.05
C VAL A 41 6.80 -30.70 -11.39
N LYS A 42 6.07 -31.75 -10.97
CA LYS A 42 6.38 -33.13 -11.39
C LYS A 42 6.16 -33.34 -12.88
N GLU A 43 5.10 -32.75 -13.44
CA GLU A 43 4.79 -32.77 -14.87
C GLU A 43 5.78 -31.93 -15.71
N SER A 44 6.50 -30.98 -15.09
CA SER A 44 7.56 -30.21 -15.75
C SER A 44 8.61 -31.09 -16.43
N ARG A 45 8.85 -32.32 -15.98
CA ARG A 45 9.78 -33.26 -16.62
C ARG A 45 9.51 -33.41 -18.13
N ASP A 46 8.28 -33.71 -18.50
CA ASP A 46 7.93 -34.03 -19.89
C ASP A 46 7.92 -32.74 -20.74
N ARG A 47 7.56 -31.62 -20.11
CA ARG A 47 7.53 -30.30 -20.74
C ARG A 47 8.93 -29.75 -21.00
N VAL A 48 9.81 -29.82 -20.00
CA VAL A 48 11.20 -29.39 -20.07
C VAL A 48 11.98 -30.22 -21.08
N THR A 49 11.87 -31.54 -21.04
CA THR A 49 12.58 -32.41 -22.01
C THR A 49 12.16 -32.13 -23.46
N THR A 50 10.86 -31.93 -23.69
CA THR A 50 10.33 -31.56 -25.02
C THR A 50 10.81 -30.16 -25.44
N ALA A 51 10.78 -29.19 -24.52
CA ALA A 51 11.24 -27.83 -24.78
C ALA A 51 12.74 -27.77 -25.10
N ILE A 52 13.58 -28.53 -24.38
CA ILE A 52 15.03 -28.67 -24.65
C ILE A 52 15.25 -29.19 -26.07
N ALA A 53 14.58 -30.30 -26.43
CA ALA A 53 14.73 -30.92 -27.75
C ALA A 53 14.30 -29.98 -28.88
N ASN A 54 13.13 -29.33 -28.75
CA ASN A 54 12.63 -28.37 -29.74
C ASN A 54 13.46 -27.07 -29.80
N SER A 55 14.21 -26.77 -28.74
CA SER A 55 15.16 -25.64 -28.72
C SER A 55 16.49 -25.96 -29.40
N GLY A 56 16.74 -27.23 -29.76
CA GLY A 56 17.97 -27.67 -30.45
C GLY A 56 19.08 -28.12 -29.51
N TYR A 57 18.75 -28.44 -28.25
CA TYR A 57 19.70 -28.91 -27.25
C TYR A 57 19.43 -30.36 -26.84
N TYR A 58 20.37 -30.94 -26.11
CA TYR A 58 20.26 -32.28 -25.53
C TYR A 58 20.16 -32.21 -24.01
N TRP A 59 19.40 -33.14 -23.44
CA TRP A 59 19.32 -33.34 -21.99
C TRP A 59 20.16 -34.56 -21.57
N PRO A 60 20.58 -34.66 -20.28
CA PRO A 60 21.56 -35.65 -19.86
C PRO A 60 21.06 -37.08 -20.07
N ARG A 61 21.90 -37.93 -20.69
CA ARG A 61 21.59 -39.35 -20.84
C ARG A 61 21.69 -40.06 -19.49
N GLY A 62 20.71 -40.93 -19.21
CA GLY A 62 20.67 -41.75 -18.00
C GLY A 62 19.89 -41.13 -16.86
N ARG A 63 20.31 -41.40 -15.62
CA ARG A 63 19.57 -40.97 -14.43
C ARG A 63 19.89 -39.52 -14.11
N THR A 64 18.88 -38.65 -14.22
CA THR A 64 18.97 -37.24 -13.86
C THR A 64 18.20 -36.98 -12.58
N THR A 65 18.86 -36.44 -11.56
CA THR A 65 18.21 -36.05 -10.30
C THR A 65 18.16 -34.53 -10.22
N ILE A 66 16.98 -33.99 -9.94
CA ILE A 66 16.71 -32.56 -9.83
C ILE A 66 16.22 -32.30 -8.40
N ASN A 67 17.06 -31.65 -7.59
CA ASN A 67 16.76 -31.35 -6.20
C ASN A 67 16.35 -29.89 -6.05
N LEU A 68 15.20 -29.63 -5.42
CA LEU A 68 14.67 -28.30 -5.15
C LEU A 68 14.81 -27.98 -3.65
N ALA A 69 15.84 -27.21 -3.29
CA ALA A 69 16.10 -26.80 -1.91
C ALA A 69 15.52 -25.39 -1.63
N PRO A 70 15.00 -25.12 -0.41
CA PRO A 70 15.05 -25.96 0.79
C PRO A 70 13.84 -26.93 0.86
N ALA A 71 14.05 -28.16 1.34
CA ALA A 71 13.08 -29.27 1.19
C ALA A 71 11.83 -29.18 2.09
N ASP A 72 11.77 -28.21 3.00
CA ASP A 72 10.67 -27.93 3.93
C ASP A 72 9.59 -27.00 3.35
N ILE A 73 9.91 -26.30 2.25
CA ILE A 73 8.98 -25.43 1.53
C ILE A 73 8.41 -26.16 0.32
N LYS A 74 7.10 -26.13 0.14
CA LYS A 74 6.41 -26.70 -1.02
C LYS A 74 6.64 -25.83 -2.26
N LYS A 75 7.00 -26.44 -3.40
CA LYS A 75 7.20 -25.72 -4.67
C LYS A 75 5.96 -25.92 -5.52
N GLU A 76 5.26 -24.82 -5.78
CA GLU A 76 3.99 -24.81 -6.49
C GLU A 76 4.12 -24.10 -7.85
N GLY A 77 3.50 -24.69 -8.87
CA GLY A 77 3.39 -24.10 -10.19
C GLY A 77 4.60 -24.30 -11.12
N PRO A 78 4.45 -23.95 -12.41
CA PRO A 78 5.41 -24.29 -13.47
C PRO A 78 6.56 -23.27 -13.62
N SER A 79 6.74 -22.36 -12.67
CA SER A 79 7.72 -21.27 -12.76
C SER A 79 9.17 -21.72 -12.78
N PHE A 80 9.43 -22.99 -12.46
CA PHE A 80 10.76 -23.61 -12.42
C PHE A 80 11.17 -24.28 -13.73
N ASP A 81 10.32 -24.30 -14.77
CA ASP A 81 10.63 -25.00 -16.02
C ASP A 81 11.91 -24.46 -16.69
N LEU A 82 12.04 -23.14 -16.80
CA LEU A 82 13.22 -22.49 -17.37
C LEU A 82 14.51 -22.81 -16.61
N PRO A 83 14.61 -22.55 -15.28
CA PRO A 83 15.84 -22.86 -14.54
C PRO A 83 16.17 -24.36 -14.54
N ILE A 84 15.17 -25.25 -14.50
CA ILE A 84 15.39 -26.69 -14.60
C ILE A 84 16.00 -27.04 -15.96
N ALA A 85 15.46 -26.49 -17.05
CA ALA A 85 15.97 -26.73 -18.40
C ALA A 85 17.43 -26.26 -18.55
N LEU A 86 17.75 -25.07 -18.02
CA LEU A 86 19.12 -24.53 -18.03
C LEU A 86 20.09 -25.43 -17.26
N GLY A 87 19.70 -25.93 -16.09
CA GLY A 87 20.52 -26.85 -15.31
C GLY A 87 20.76 -28.19 -16.03
N MET A 88 19.74 -28.73 -16.70
CA MET A 88 19.87 -29.94 -17.51
C MET A 88 20.80 -29.74 -18.70
N ILE A 89 20.69 -28.62 -19.43
CA ILE A 89 21.59 -28.32 -20.55
C ILE A 89 23.01 -28.09 -20.04
N ALA A 90 23.20 -27.37 -18.92
CA ALA A 90 24.52 -27.13 -18.34
C ALA A 90 25.26 -28.42 -17.97
N VAL A 91 24.56 -29.43 -17.46
CA VAL A 91 25.15 -30.76 -17.20
C VAL A 91 25.54 -31.48 -18.49
N THR A 92 24.73 -31.37 -19.56
CA THR A 92 25.02 -32.04 -20.85
C THR A 92 26.17 -31.38 -21.61
N GLU A 93 26.23 -30.05 -21.59
CA GLU A 93 27.24 -29.23 -22.29
C GLU A 93 28.51 -29.02 -21.44
N GLU A 94 28.61 -29.68 -20.27
CA GLU A 94 29.73 -29.58 -19.33
C GLU A 94 30.10 -28.13 -18.98
N LEU A 95 29.09 -27.27 -18.82
CA LEU A 95 29.31 -25.86 -18.52
C LEU A 95 29.72 -25.63 -17.06
N ASP A 96 30.63 -24.68 -16.87
CA ASP A 96 30.92 -24.12 -15.54
C ASP A 96 29.68 -23.36 -15.04
N SER A 97 29.12 -23.83 -13.91
CA SER A 97 27.93 -23.22 -13.31
C SER A 97 28.24 -22.05 -12.38
N SER A 98 29.50 -21.73 -12.08
CA SER A 98 29.88 -20.62 -11.20
C SER A 98 29.26 -19.26 -11.61
N PRO A 99 29.12 -18.90 -12.90
CA PRO A 99 28.43 -17.67 -13.30
C PRO A 99 26.95 -17.64 -12.93
N PHE A 100 26.28 -18.80 -12.87
CA PHE A 100 24.85 -18.90 -12.54
C PHE A 100 24.56 -18.58 -11.07
N GLU A 101 25.56 -18.63 -10.19
CA GLU A 101 25.42 -18.24 -8.78
C GLU A 101 25.00 -16.77 -8.61
N ASN A 102 25.38 -15.93 -9.57
CA ASN A 102 25.05 -14.50 -9.56
C ASN A 102 23.69 -14.20 -10.22
N PHE A 103 23.01 -15.22 -10.77
CA PHE A 103 21.78 -15.05 -11.53
C PHE A 103 20.62 -15.79 -10.88
N SER A 104 19.40 -15.32 -11.12
CA SER A 104 18.17 -16.02 -10.80
C SER A 104 17.30 -16.13 -12.05
N PHE A 105 16.56 -17.22 -12.20
CA PHE A 105 15.73 -17.48 -13.37
C PHE A 105 14.33 -17.93 -12.96
N VAL A 106 13.31 -17.38 -13.61
CA VAL A 106 11.92 -17.80 -13.43
C VAL A 106 11.24 -17.81 -14.80
N GLY A 107 10.43 -18.84 -15.07
CA GLY A 107 9.65 -18.92 -16.30
C GLY A 107 9.03 -20.29 -16.53
N GLU A 108 7.79 -20.31 -16.99
CA GLU A 108 7.16 -21.52 -17.53
C GLU A 108 7.64 -21.74 -18.96
N LEU A 109 7.94 -22.99 -19.34
CA LEU A 109 8.29 -23.34 -20.72
C LEU A 109 7.10 -23.94 -21.44
N ALA A 110 6.77 -23.41 -22.62
CA ALA A 110 5.96 -24.13 -23.58
C ALA A 110 6.79 -25.25 -24.26
N LEU A 111 6.12 -26.25 -24.84
CA LEU A 111 6.78 -27.39 -25.50
C LEU A 111 7.69 -26.97 -26.67
N ASN A 112 7.47 -25.80 -27.27
CA ASN A 112 8.30 -25.23 -28.34
C ASN A 112 9.52 -24.44 -27.82
N GLY A 113 9.71 -24.36 -26.50
CA GLY A 113 10.79 -23.59 -25.87
C GLY A 113 10.46 -22.12 -25.59
N THR A 114 9.26 -21.63 -25.92
CA THR A 114 8.82 -20.27 -25.55
C THR A 114 8.68 -20.14 -24.03
N VAL A 115 9.15 -19.03 -23.47
CA VAL A 115 9.01 -18.72 -22.05
C VAL A 115 7.71 -17.94 -21.83
N ARG A 116 6.81 -18.48 -21.00
CA ARG A 116 5.49 -17.92 -20.70
C ARG A 116 5.49 -17.14 -19.40
N ALA A 117 4.56 -16.20 -19.31
CA ALA A 117 4.36 -15.37 -18.14
C ALA A 117 4.10 -16.20 -16.88
N VAL A 118 4.66 -15.75 -15.77
CA VAL A 118 4.50 -16.33 -14.44
C VAL A 118 3.86 -15.29 -13.52
N LYS A 119 3.24 -15.77 -12.44
CA LYS A 119 2.67 -14.91 -11.40
C LYS A 119 3.72 -14.59 -10.34
N GLY A 120 3.61 -13.41 -9.73
CA GLY A 120 4.45 -13.01 -8.59
C GLY A 120 5.93 -12.78 -8.94
N VAL A 121 6.21 -12.17 -10.09
CA VAL A 121 7.59 -11.87 -10.50
C VAL A 121 8.23 -10.76 -9.63
N LEU A 122 7.42 -9.83 -9.12
CA LEU A 122 7.89 -8.75 -8.27
C LEU A 122 8.51 -9.25 -6.94
N PRO A 123 7.83 -10.09 -6.13
CA PRO A 123 8.44 -10.64 -4.92
C PRO A 123 9.68 -11.48 -5.23
N VAL A 124 9.72 -12.20 -6.35
CA VAL A 124 10.90 -12.91 -6.84
C VAL A 124 12.07 -11.94 -7.08
N ALA A 125 11.83 -10.80 -7.73
CA ALA A 125 12.85 -9.79 -7.99
C ALA A 125 13.39 -9.15 -6.70
N LEU A 126 12.53 -8.90 -5.72
CA LEU A 126 12.95 -8.41 -4.41
C LEU A 126 13.80 -9.42 -3.64
N GLU A 127 13.44 -10.70 -3.67
CA GLU A 127 14.22 -11.77 -3.04
C GLU A 127 15.57 -11.95 -3.73
N ALA A 128 15.61 -11.93 -5.08
CA ALA A 128 16.85 -11.99 -5.83
C ALA A 128 17.80 -10.84 -5.47
N ARG A 129 17.27 -9.61 -5.35
CA ARG A 129 18.03 -8.45 -4.85
C ARG A 129 18.50 -8.66 -3.42
N ARG A 130 17.64 -9.13 -2.52
CA ARG A 130 17.98 -9.38 -1.11
C ARG A 130 19.11 -10.42 -0.95
N ARG A 131 19.16 -11.40 -1.86
CA ARG A 131 20.21 -12.43 -1.95
C ARG A 131 21.47 -11.94 -2.67
N GLY A 132 21.51 -10.70 -3.14
CA GLY A 132 22.66 -10.12 -3.82
C GLY A 132 22.88 -10.67 -5.23
N LYS A 133 21.84 -11.19 -5.89
CA LYS A 133 21.94 -11.60 -7.29
C LYS A 133 22.17 -10.38 -8.17
N ARG A 134 23.06 -10.51 -9.15
CA ARG A 134 23.37 -9.46 -10.13
C ARG A 134 22.24 -9.27 -11.13
N ALA A 135 21.61 -10.38 -11.55
CA ALA A 135 20.56 -10.33 -12.56
C ALA A 135 19.44 -11.36 -12.32
N LEU A 136 18.24 -11.02 -12.79
CA LEU A 136 17.09 -11.90 -12.81
C LEU A 136 16.54 -12.01 -14.25
N PHE A 137 16.36 -13.24 -14.70
CA PHE A 137 15.78 -13.57 -16.00
C PHE A 137 14.33 -13.96 -15.82
N VAL A 138 13.44 -13.27 -16.53
CA VAL A 138 11.99 -13.43 -16.43
C VAL A 138 11.38 -13.52 -17.83
N PRO A 139 10.16 -14.04 -17.97
CA PRO A 139 9.45 -13.97 -19.25
C PRO A 139 9.36 -12.52 -19.74
N GLU A 140 9.49 -12.27 -21.04
CA GLU A 140 9.41 -10.91 -21.61
C GLU A 140 8.14 -10.16 -21.16
N ALA A 141 7.01 -10.87 -21.08
CA ALA A 141 5.73 -10.32 -20.58
C ALA A 141 5.78 -9.83 -19.12
N ASN A 142 6.68 -10.36 -18.30
CA ASN A 142 6.88 -9.98 -16.90
C ASN A 142 8.04 -8.99 -16.71
N ALA A 143 8.81 -8.68 -17.76
CA ALA A 143 10.06 -7.93 -17.64
C ALA A 143 9.86 -6.52 -17.07
N LEU A 144 8.81 -5.81 -17.50
CA LEU A 144 8.49 -4.48 -16.98
C LEU A 144 8.11 -4.50 -15.49
N GLU A 145 7.38 -5.53 -15.05
CA GLU A 145 6.97 -5.68 -13.65
C GLU A 145 8.20 -5.98 -12.75
N ALA A 146 9.06 -6.90 -13.17
CA ALA A 146 10.29 -7.22 -12.44
C ALA A 146 11.27 -6.04 -12.42
N ALA A 147 11.34 -5.27 -13.51
CA ALA A 147 12.21 -4.09 -13.64
C ALA A 147 11.81 -2.92 -12.74
N MET A 148 10.69 -3.00 -12.02
CA MET A 148 10.37 -2.09 -10.93
C MET A 148 11.35 -2.19 -9.75
N VAL A 149 12.10 -3.28 -9.62
CA VAL A 149 13.07 -3.44 -8.52
C VAL A 149 14.42 -2.82 -8.91
N ASP A 150 14.82 -1.77 -8.19
CA ASP A 150 16.14 -1.17 -8.35
C ASP A 150 17.29 -2.07 -7.87
N ASN A 151 18.49 -1.81 -8.37
CA ASN A 151 19.74 -2.48 -7.99
C ASN A 151 19.80 -3.99 -8.34
N ILE A 152 19.08 -4.41 -9.38
CA ILE A 152 19.22 -5.72 -10.02
C ILE A 152 18.97 -5.56 -11.53
N ASP A 153 19.77 -6.21 -12.38
CA ASP A 153 19.54 -6.19 -13.82
C ASP A 153 18.44 -7.20 -14.19
N ILE A 154 17.36 -6.72 -14.81
CA ILE A 154 16.24 -7.57 -15.24
C ILE A 154 16.35 -7.86 -16.73
N TYR A 155 16.32 -9.13 -17.11
CA TYR A 155 16.34 -9.55 -18.52
C TYR A 155 15.04 -10.26 -18.88
N GLY A 156 14.27 -9.65 -19.78
CA GLY A 156 13.13 -10.30 -20.41
C GLY A 156 13.59 -11.30 -21.45
N VAL A 157 13.19 -12.57 -21.31
CA VAL A 157 13.53 -13.65 -22.24
C VAL A 157 12.28 -14.18 -22.93
N GLN A 158 12.41 -14.45 -24.23
CA GLN A 158 11.32 -14.95 -25.07
C GLN A 158 11.29 -16.47 -25.17
N ASN A 159 12.46 -17.11 -25.11
CA ASN A 159 12.60 -18.54 -25.29
C ASN A 159 13.89 -19.08 -24.66
N LEU A 160 13.93 -20.38 -24.41
CA LEU A 160 15.06 -21.09 -23.82
C LEU A 160 16.36 -20.90 -24.62
N ARG A 161 16.29 -20.89 -25.96
CA ARG A 161 17.46 -20.73 -26.83
C ARG A 161 18.13 -19.38 -26.65
N GLN A 162 17.35 -18.29 -26.63
CA GLN A 162 17.84 -16.94 -26.40
C GLN A 162 18.53 -16.83 -25.04
N THR A 163 17.90 -17.36 -23.99
CA THR A 163 18.48 -17.36 -22.64
C THR A 163 19.83 -18.06 -22.61
N PHE A 164 19.93 -19.26 -23.20
CA PHE A 164 21.17 -20.02 -23.21
C PHE A 164 22.26 -19.37 -24.08
N ALA A 165 21.92 -18.83 -25.25
CA ALA A 165 22.86 -18.10 -26.12
C ALA A 165 23.43 -16.86 -25.42
N PHE A 166 22.61 -16.14 -24.65
CA PHE A 166 23.09 -15.04 -23.81
C PHE A 166 24.10 -15.51 -22.76
N LEU A 167 23.82 -16.63 -22.07
CA LEU A 167 24.70 -17.18 -21.05
C LEU A 167 26.06 -17.64 -21.61
N ARG A 168 26.12 -18.04 -22.89
CA ARG A 168 27.37 -18.35 -23.60
C ARG A 168 28.09 -17.11 -24.17
N GLY A 169 27.49 -15.93 -24.08
CA GLY A 169 28.03 -14.71 -24.68
C GLY A 169 27.85 -14.62 -26.19
N GLU A 170 26.99 -15.45 -26.78
CA GLU A 170 26.71 -15.47 -28.23
C GLU A 170 25.69 -14.41 -28.65
N THR A 171 24.94 -13.87 -27.69
CA THR A 171 23.92 -12.85 -27.91
C THR A 171 23.95 -11.84 -26.77
N ALA A 172 23.78 -10.56 -27.10
CA ALA A 172 23.63 -9.51 -26.10
C ALA A 172 22.14 -9.27 -25.79
N LEU A 173 21.77 -9.32 -24.52
CA LEU A 173 20.49 -8.83 -24.03
C LEU A 173 20.73 -7.52 -23.30
N LEU A 174 19.80 -6.57 -23.48
CA LEU A 174 19.81 -5.32 -22.73
C LEU A 174 18.90 -5.48 -21.52
N PRO A 175 19.31 -4.99 -20.34
CA PRO A 175 18.46 -5.01 -19.17
C PRO A 175 17.23 -4.14 -19.43
N THR A 176 16.06 -4.66 -19.08
CA THR A 176 14.80 -3.92 -19.08
C THR A 176 14.88 -2.86 -18.00
N ARG A 177 14.63 -1.60 -18.38
CA ARG A 177 14.54 -0.47 -17.46
C ARG A 177 13.09 -0.04 -17.39
N ALA A 178 12.48 -0.12 -16.21
CA ALA A 178 11.15 0.43 -15.99
C ALA A 178 11.25 1.87 -15.51
N ASP A 179 10.36 2.73 -15.98
CA ASP A 179 10.08 4.00 -15.32
C ASP A 179 9.04 3.75 -14.22
N LEU A 180 9.52 3.62 -12.98
CA LEU A 180 8.67 3.50 -11.79
C LEU A 180 7.63 4.63 -11.73
N THR A 181 8.05 5.85 -12.04
CA THR A 181 7.20 7.04 -12.03
C THR A 181 6.09 6.91 -13.06
N GLY A 182 6.43 6.51 -14.28
CA GLY A 182 5.51 6.25 -15.38
C GLY A 182 4.54 5.10 -15.09
N PHE A 183 5.00 4.00 -14.48
CA PHE A 183 4.16 2.86 -14.12
C PHE A 183 3.07 3.23 -13.11
N PHE A 184 3.43 3.92 -12.02
CA PHE A 184 2.43 4.38 -11.06
C PHE A 184 1.53 5.48 -11.65
N ALA A 185 2.06 6.35 -12.52
CA ALA A 185 1.27 7.40 -13.16
C ALA A 185 0.21 6.86 -14.13
N THR A 186 0.51 5.82 -14.90
CA THR A 186 -0.45 5.21 -15.84
C THR A 186 -1.61 4.49 -15.14
N HIS A 187 -1.43 4.08 -13.89
CA HIS A 187 -2.47 3.43 -13.08
C HIS A 187 -3.26 4.42 -12.21
N GLN A 188 -2.98 5.73 -12.26
CA GLN A 188 -3.67 6.78 -11.51
C GLN A 188 -4.84 7.41 -12.28
N THR A 189 -5.53 6.64 -13.10
CA THR A 189 -6.81 7.06 -13.68
C THR A 189 -7.93 6.80 -12.69
N TYR A 190 -8.60 7.87 -12.27
CA TYR A 190 -9.75 7.81 -11.38
C TYR A 190 -10.99 8.29 -12.14
N ASP A 191 -12.14 7.66 -11.86
CA ASP A 191 -13.42 8.03 -12.48
C ASP A 191 -14.05 9.30 -11.87
N VAL A 192 -13.41 9.90 -10.85
CA VAL A 192 -13.92 11.04 -10.09
C VAL A 192 -12.85 12.11 -9.94
N ASP A 193 -13.27 13.39 -9.91
CA ASP A 193 -12.36 14.54 -9.74
C ASP A 193 -12.93 15.58 -8.75
N PHE A 194 -12.07 16.31 -8.05
CA PHE A 194 -12.45 17.46 -7.21
C PHE A 194 -13.05 18.62 -7.99
N SER A 195 -12.86 18.69 -9.30
CA SER A 195 -13.52 19.66 -10.18
C SER A 195 -15.04 19.50 -10.22
N ASP A 196 -15.55 18.30 -9.89
CA ASP A 196 -16.99 18.03 -9.83
C ASP A 196 -17.64 18.61 -8.57
N VAL A 197 -16.85 18.84 -7.52
CA VAL A 197 -17.34 19.36 -6.25
C VAL A 197 -17.51 20.87 -6.40
N LYS A 198 -18.75 21.34 -6.48
CA LYS A 198 -19.02 22.78 -6.60
C LYS A 198 -19.02 23.47 -5.24
N GLY A 199 -18.31 24.60 -5.15
CA GLY A 199 -18.16 25.37 -3.92
C GLY A 199 -17.34 24.64 -2.84
N GLN A 200 -17.64 24.91 -1.56
CA GLN A 200 -16.98 24.30 -0.39
C GLN A 200 -15.46 24.49 -0.36
N GLY A 201 -14.96 25.65 -0.78
CA GLY A 201 -13.52 25.94 -0.84
C GLY A 201 -12.79 25.71 0.48
N HIS A 202 -13.41 26.01 1.62
CA HIS A 202 -12.84 25.75 2.94
C HIS A 202 -12.70 24.26 3.25
N VAL A 203 -13.65 23.43 2.81
CA VAL A 203 -13.59 21.96 2.96
C VAL A 203 -12.51 21.39 2.05
N LYS A 204 -12.43 21.85 0.80
CA LYS A 204 -11.36 21.44 -0.14
C LYS A 204 -9.97 21.77 0.42
N ARG A 205 -9.79 22.98 0.97
CA ARG A 205 -8.55 23.39 1.63
C ARG A 205 -8.24 22.50 2.83
N ALA A 206 -9.22 22.21 3.67
CA ALA A 206 -9.02 21.34 4.82
C ALA A 206 -8.65 19.90 4.43
N MET A 207 -9.24 19.36 3.34
CA MET A 207 -8.85 18.06 2.78
C MET A 207 -7.43 18.09 2.22
N GLU A 208 -7.04 19.15 1.52
CA GLU A 208 -5.67 19.35 1.04
C GLU A 208 -4.67 19.32 2.20
N VAL A 209 -4.93 20.08 3.27
CA VAL A 209 -4.11 20.10 4.49
C VAL A 209 -4.04 18.70 5.11
N ALA A 210 -5.17 18.01 5.22
CA ALA A 210 -5.21 16.69 5.82
C ALA A 210 -4.37 15.67 5.04
N VAL A 211 -4.55 15.61 3.73
CA VAL A 211 -3.84 14.67 2.86
C VAL A 211 -2.34 15.00 2.78
N ALA A 212 -1.98 16.29 2.69
CA ALA A 212 -0.60 16.75 2.71
C ALA A 212 0.14 16.29 3.97
N GLY A 213 -0.51 16.29 5.14
CA GLY A 213 0.09 15.87 6.40
C GLY A 213 -0.09 14.40 6.76
N GLY A 214 -1.06 13.71 6.14
CA GLY A 214 -1.50 12.37 6.54
C GLY A 214 -2.35 12.39 7.82
N HIS A 215 -3.11 13.46 8.02
CA HIS A 215 -3.91 13.72 9.21
C HIS A 215 -5.29 13.07 9.12
N ASN A 216 -5.82 12.63 10.26
CA ASN A 216 -7.16 12.07 10.33
C ASN A 216 -8.23 13.17 10.30
N VAL A 217 -9.36 12.91 9.65
CA VAL A 217 -10.41 13.92 9.41
C VAL A 217 -11.77 13.43 9.89
N LEU A 218 -12.54 14.32 10.54
CA LEU A 218 -13.97 14.15 10.81
C LEU A 218 -14.75 15.27 10.12
N MET A 219 -15.66 14.89 9.22
CA MET A 219 -16.61 15.78 8.58
C MET A 219 -17.94 15.76 9.31
N ILE A 220 -18.41 16.92 9.75
CA ILE A 220 -19.72 17.09 10.38
C ILE A 220 -20.58 17.99 9.49
N GLY A 221 -21.76 17.53 9.11
CA GLY A 221 -22.65 18.32 8.27
C GLY A 221 -24.01 17.67 8.04
N PRO A 222 -25.02 18.42 7.57
CA PRO A 222 -26.35 17.89 7.33
C PRO A 222 -26.36 16.83 6.20
N PRO A 223 -27.44 16.05 6.05
CA PRO A 223 -27.61 15.14 4.93
C PRO A 223 -27.55 15.90 3.59
N GLY A 224 -26.96 15.27 2.57
CA GLY A 224 -26.85 15.88 1.23
C GLY A 224 -25.77 16.97 1.09
N SER A 225 -24.93 17.20 2.12
CA SER A 225 -23.80 18.13 2.06
C SER A 225 -22.58 17.63 1.26
N GLY A 226 -22.64 16.40 0.71
CA GLY A 226 -21.55 15.86 -0.12
C GLY A 226 -20.39 15.23 0.65
N LYS A 227 -20.54 14.89 1.94
CA LYS A 227 -19.49 14.26 2.76
C LYS A 227 -18.89 13.00 2.11
N SER A 228 -19.72 12.04 1.72
CA SER A 228 -19.27 10.80 1.07
C SER A 228 -18.73 11.06 -0.35
N MET A 229 -19.23 12.10 -1.03
CA MET A 229 -18.74 12.53 -2.35
C MET A 229 -17.29 13.08 -2.25
N LEU A 230 -17.00 13.86 -1.21
CA LEU A 230 -15.67 14.38 -0.90
C LEU A 230 -14.71 13.25 -0.51
N ALA A 231 -15.12 12.36 0.39
CA ALA A 231 -14.28 11.25 0.86
C ALA A 231 -13.81 10.35 -0.29
N LYS A 232 -14.70 9.98 -1.20
CA LYS A 232 -14.37 9.13 -2.36
C LYS A 232 -13.39 9.76 -3.35
N ARG A 233 -13.17 11.07 -3.27
CA ARG A 233 -12.20 11.80 -4.12
C ARG A 233 -10.83 11.94 -3.46
N ILE A 234 -10.68 11.65 -2.17
CA ILE A 234 -9.37 11.71 -1.48
C ILE A 234 -8.30 10.85 -2.17
N PRO A 235 -8.59 9.62 -2.65
CA PRO A 235 -7.61 8.82 -3.41
C PRO A 235 -7.05 9.50 -4.66
N THR A 236 -7.74 10.51 -5.20
CA THR A 236 -7.31 11.24 -6.41
C THR A 236 -6.26 12.31 -6.12
N ILE A 237 -6.16 12.76 -4.87
CA ILE A 237 -5.25 13.84 -4.44
C ILE A 237 -4.13 13.35 -3.50
N ILE A 238 -4.25 12.14 -2.95
CA ILE A 238 -3.22 11.53 -2.12
C ILE A 238 -1.95 11.24 -2.95
N PRO A 239 -0.74 11.36 -2.36
CA PRO A 239 0.49 10.96 -3.03
C PRO A 239 0.43 9.50 -3.50
N PRO A 240 1.07 9.15 -4.61
CA PRO A 240 1.14 7.76 -5.08
C PRO A 240 1.85 6.86 -4.08
N LEU A 241 1.65 5.55 -4.21
CA LEU A 241 2.39 4.56 -3.44
C LEU A 241 3.87 4.57 -3.85
N SER A 242 4.77 4.47 -2.88
CA SER A 242 6.14 4.03 -3.15
C SER A 242 6.14 2.54 -3.52
N LEU A 243 7.23 2.05 -4.10
CA LEU A 243 7.38 0.62 -4.38
C LEU A 243 7.21 -0.23 -3.09
N GLU A 244 7.85 0.20 -1.99
CA GLU A 244 7.78 -0.49 -0.71
C GLU A 244 6.35 -0.52 -0.16
N GLU A 245 5.65 0.62 -0.18
CA GLU A 245 4.26 0.70 0.26
C GLU A 245 3.35 -0.19 -0.61
N ALA A 246 3.57 -0.22 -1.92
CA ALA A 246 2.78 -1.04 -2.85
C ALA A 246 3.00 -2.54 -2.63
N ILE A 247 4.24 -2.95 -2.32
CA ILE A 247 4.55 -4.33 -1.93
C ILE A 247 3.79 -4.68 -0.65
N GLU A 248 3.93 -3.89 0.42
CA GLU A 248 3.25 -4.13 1.70
C GLU A 248 1.73 -4.19 1.57
N THR A 249 1.13 -3.30 0.78
CA THR A 249 -0.32 -3.32 0.52
C THR A 249 -0.72 -4.56 -0.26
N THR A 250 0.05 -4.94 -1.29
CA THR A 250 -0.18 -6.18 -2.06
C THR A 250 -0.09 -7.42 -1.17
N LYS A 251 0.85 -7.42 -0.20
CA LYS A 251 1.00 -8.48 0.80
C LYS A 251 -0.31 -8.76 1.53
N ILE A 252 -0.94 -7.70 2.03
CA ILE A 252 -2.17 -7.79 2.81
C ILE A 252 -3.35 -8.21 1.93
N HIS A 253 -3.48 -7.64 0.73
CA HIS A 253 -4.61 -7.93 -0.17
C HIS A 253 -4.57 -9.37 -0.67
N SER A 254 -3.39 -9.95 -0.87
CA SER A 254 -3.26 -11.37 -1.21
C SER A 254 -3.72 -12.29 -0.08
N ILE A 255 -3.32 -12.01 1.17
CA ILE A 255 -3.75 -12.81 2.34
C ILE A 255 -5.27 -12.66 2.54
N ALA A 256 -5.81 -11.48 2.27
CA ALA A 256 -7.25 -11.22 2.29
C ALA A 256 -8.01 -11.86 1.12
N GLY A 257 -7.33 -12.42 0.12
CA GLY A 257 -7.97 -13.01 -1.07
C GLY A 257 -8.61 -11.99 -2.01
N LEU A 258 -8.12 -10.75 -2.02
CA LEU A 258 -8.68 -9.62 -2.77
C LEU A 258 -7.96 -9.34 -4.11
N LEU A 259 -6.89 -10.10 -4.42
CA LEU A 259 -6.17 -9.97 -5.68
C LEU A 259 -6.82 -10.86 -6.75
N ASP A 260 -7.24 -10.24 -7.85
CA ASP A 260 -7.70 -10.96 -9.04
C ASP A 260 -6.52 -11.60 -9.79
N ALA A 261 -6.77 -12.68 -10.52
CA ALA A 261 -5.72 -13.39 -11.29
C ALA A 261 -5.00 -12.51 -12.33
N GLU A 262 -5.64 -11.40 -12.76
CA GLU A 262 -5.09 -10.40 -13.68
C GLU A 262 -4.42 -9.22 -12.97
N LYS A 263 -4.76 -8.96 -11.70
CA LYS A 263 -4.22 -7.85 -10.88
C LYS A 263 -3.39 -8.43 -9.73
N SER A 264 -2.17 -8.87 -10.07
CA SER A 264 -1.23 -9.43 -9.08
C SER A 264 -0.58 -8.36 -8.18
N PHE A 265 -0.82 -7.07 -8.43
CA PHE A 265 -0.13 -5.97 -7.77
C PHE A 265 -1.06 -4.77 -7.52
N VAL A 266 -1.00 -4.17 -6.33
CA VAL A 266 -1.77 -2.99 -5.97
C VAL A 266 -1.00 -1.72 -6.34
N SER A 267 -1.42 -1.05 -7.42
CA SER A 267 -0.76 0.16 -7.94
C SER A 267 -1.42 1.47 -7.50
N THR A 268 -2.59 1.42 -6.85
CA THR A 268 -3.31 2.59 -6.34
C THR A 268 -3.55 2.49 -4.84
N ARG A 269 -3.61 3.65 -4.18
CA ARG A 269 -3.91 3.75 -2.74
C ARG A 269 -5.29 3.11 -2.45
N PRO A 270 -5.39 2.11 -1.56
CA PRO A 270 -6.66 1.48 -1.23
C PRO A 270 -7.65 2.50 -0.64
N PHE A 271 -8.93 2.34 -0.98
CA PHE A 271 -10.03 3.05 -0.33
C PHE A 271 -11.02 2.02 0.22
N ARG A 272 -11.21 2.00 1.54
CA ARG A 272 -12.14 1.08 2.22
C ARG A 272 -13.28 1.85 2.86
N ASP A 273 -14.49 1.39 2.59
CA ASP A 273 -15.76 2.00 3.02
C ASP A 273 -16.66 0.90 3.64
N PRO A 274 -16.29 0.38 4.82
CA PRO A 274 -17.09 -0.66 5.47
C PRO A 274 -18.43 -0.10 5.93
N HIS A 275 -19.49 -0.89 5.72
CA HIS A 275 -20.81 -0.55 6.24
C HIS A 275 -20.83 -0.55 7.78
N HIS A 276 -21.58 0.34 8.42
CA HIS A 276 -21.64 0.52 9.88
C HIS A 276 -22.10 -0.74 10.66
N THR A 277 -22.66 -1.73 9.98
CA THR A 277 -23.04 -3.04 10.54
C THR A 277 -21.87 -4.01 10.70
N ILE A 278 -20.66 -3.61 10.32
CA ILE A 278 -19.45 -4.42 10.43
C ILE A 278 -19.22 -4.91 11.87
N SER A 279 -18.72 -6.14 11.99
CA SER A 279 -18.34 -6.72 13.28
C SER A 279 -16.92 -6.30 13.68
N ASP A 280 -16.61 -6.41 14.97
CA ASP A 280 -15.25 -6.18 15.48
C ASP A 280 -14.21 -7.06 14.75
N ILE A 281 -14.60 -8.29 14.36
CA ILE A 281 -13.77 -9.22 13.58
C ILE A 281 -13.58 -8.75 12.14
N GLY A 282 -14.63 -8.24 11.50
CA GLY A 282 -14.52 -7.71 10.13
C GLY A 282 -13.61 -6.47 10.08
N LEU A 283 -13.68 -5.61 11.10
CA LEU A 283 -12.91 -4.37 11.14
C LEU A 283 -11.43 -4.61 11.44
N LEU A 284 -11.09 -5.39 12.48
CA LEU A 284 -9.69 -5.61 12.88
C LEU A 284 -9.04 -6.82 12.20
N GLY A 285 -9.84 -7.81 11.85
CA GLY A 285 -9.37 -9.12 11.43
C GLY A 285 -9.60 -10.21 12.50
N GLY A 286 -9.50 -11.46 12.06
CA GLY A 286 -9.76 -12.62 12.89
C GLY A 286 -10.05 -13.87 12.06
N GLY A 287 -10.88 -14.76 12.62
CA GLY A 287 -11.10 -16.11 12.11
C GLY A 287 -10.29 -17.17 12.86
N THR A 288 -10.47 -18.43 12.47
CA THR A 288 -9.71 -19.56 13.02
C THR A 288 -8.22 -19.43 12.70
N PHE A 289 -7.92 -19.02 11.47
CA PHE A 289 -6.62 -18.52 11.04
C PHE A 289 -6.63 -17.00 11.13
N PRO A 290 -5.57 -16.36 11.68
CA PRO A 290 -5.49 -14.90 11.74
C PRO A 290 -5.51 -14.28 10.34
N ASN A 291 -6.64 -13.70 9.94
CA ASN A 291 -6.77 -12.94 8.69
C ASN A 291 -6.83 -11.43 8.96
N PRO A 292 -6.35 -10.60 8.02
CA PRO A 292 -6.47 -9.15 8.12
C PRO A 292 -7.94 -8.68 8.08
N GLY A 293 -8.26 -7.60 8.77
CA GLY A 293 -9.55 -6.91 8.66
C GLY A 293 -9.46 -5.62 7.84
N GLU A 294 -10.56 -4.90 7.73
CA GLU A 294 -10.67 -3.66 6.93
C GLU A 294 -9.59 -2.62 7.27
N VAL A 295 -9.19 -2.49 8.54
CA VAL A 295 -8.12 -1.56 8.95
C VAL A 295 -6.76 -1.92 8.35
N SER A 296 -6.46 -3.20 8.22
CA SER A 296 -5.20 -3.67 7.61
C SER A 296 -5.30 -3.62 6.09
N VAL A 297 -6.46 -3.95 5.52
CA VAL A 297 -6.65 -3.88 4.07
C VAL A 297 -6.63 -2.42 3.56
N ALA A 298 -6.97 -1.45 4.42
CA ALA A 298 -6.83 -0.02 4.16
C ALA A 298 -5.38 0.51 4.30
N HIS A 299 -4.40 -0.33 4.65
CA HIS A 299 -3.02 0.08 4.85
C HIS A 299 -2.43 0.82 3.63
N ASN A 300 -1.69 1.88 3.93
CA ASN A 300 -1.16 2.86 3.00
C ASN A 300 -2.25 3.61 2.21
N GLY A 301 -3.52 3.49 2.58
CA GLY A 301 -4.64 4.10 1.88
C GLY A 301 -5.54 4.91 2.82
N VAL A 302 -6.84 4.85 2.55
CA VAL A 302 -7.89 5.57 3.28
C VAL A 302 -8.91 4.58 3.83
N LEU A 303 -9.22 4.72 5.12
CA LEU A 303 -10.39 4.09 5.74
C LEU A 303 -11.47 5.16 5.92
N PHE A 304 -12.56 5.03 5.17
CA PHE A 304 -13.71 5.90 5.25
C PHE A 304 -14.80 5.28 6.13
N LEU A 305 -15.25 6.01 7.15
CA LEU A 305 -16.38 5.62 8.00
C LEU A 305 -17.50 6.64 7.85
N ASP A 306 -18.50 6.30 7.02
CA ASP A 306 -19.71 7.10 6.91
C ASP A 306 -20.64 6.86 8.09
N GLU A 307 -21.37 7.89 8.51
CA GLU A 307 -22.29 7.81 9.65
C GLU A 307 -21.62 7.27 10.93
N LEU A 308 -20.45 7.81 11.30
CA LEU A 308 -19.62 7.33 12.41
C LEU A 308 -20.39 6.94 13.71
N PRO A 309 -21.40 7.69 14.19
CA PRO A 309 -22.18 7.31 15.37
C PRO A 309 -23.08 6.08 15.21
N GLU A 310 -23.31 5.57 14.00
CA GLU A 310 -24.10 4.35 13.75
C GLU A 310 -23.28 3.06 13.91
N PHE A 311 -21.96 3.17 13.93
CA PHE A 311 -21.10 2.03 14.26
C PHE A 311 -21.29 1.59 15.72
N LYS A 312 -21.11 0.30 15.95
CA LYS A 312 -21.07 -0.25 17.31
C LYS A 312 -19.91 0.38 18.08
N ARG A 313 -20.18 0.81 19.32
CA ARG A 313 -19.16 1.39 20.20
C ARG A 313 -17.95 0.48 20.38
N SER A 314 -18.16 -0.85 20.47
CA SER A 314 -17.05 -1.83 20.56
C SER A 314 -16.11 -1.70 19.37
N ALA A 315 -16.64 -1.72 18.14
CA ALA A 315 -15.86 -1.61 16.91
C ALA A 315 -15.03 -0.32 16.86
N LEU A 316 -15.63 0.82 17.24
CA LEU A 316 -14.93 2.12 17.31
C LEU A 316 -13.80 2.14 18.35
N GLU A 317 -14.01 1.56 19.52
CA GLU A 317 -13.01 1.55 20.60
C GLU A 317 -11.76 0.76 20.24
N VAL A 318 -11.90 -0.32 19.46
CA VAL A 318 -10.72 -1.11 19.07
C VAL A 318 -9.90 -0.41 17.98
N MET A 319 -10.45 0.56 17.25
CA MET A 319 -9.68 1.36 16.29
C MET A 319 -8.60 2.23 16.93
N ARG A 320 -8.68 2.49 18.25
CA ARG A 320 -7.72 3.35 18.95
C ARG A 320 -6.29 2.87 18.82
N GLN A 321 -6.06 1.55 18.82
CA GLN A 321 -4.74 0.96 18.69
C GLN A 321 -4.18 1.12 17.25
N PRO A 322 -4.90 0.73 16.17
CA PRO A 322 -4.47 0.99 14.80
C PRO A 322 -4.12 2.47 14.55
N LEU A 323 -4.92 3.41 15.09
CA LEU A 323 -4.71 4.85 14.93
C LEU A 323 -3.48 5.41 15.68
N GLU A 324 -2.98 4.70 16.70
CA GLU A 324 -1.79 5.11 17.46
C GLU A 324 -0.53 4.38 16.98
N ASP A 325 -0.61 3.06 16.81
CA ASP A 325 0.56 2.21 16.56
C ASP A 325 0.79 1.94 15.06
N GLY A 326 -0.20 2.20 14.21
CA GLY A 326 -0.15 1.88 12.78
C GLY A 326 -0.09 0.38 12.48
N LYS A 327 -0.43 -0.47 13.46
CA LYS A 327 -0.44 -1.94 13.33
C LYS A 327 -1.50 -2.57 14.21
N VAL A 328 -1.91 -3.78 13.86
CA VAL A 328 -2.87 -4.59 14.60
C VAL A 328 -2.33 -5.99 14.81
N THR A 329 -2.38 -6.48 16.05
CA THR A 329 -2.01 -7.85 16.38
C THR A 329 -3.27 -8.69 16.60
N VAL A 330 -3.46 -9.71 15.77
CA VAL A 330 -4.57 -10.64 15.84
C VAL A 330 -4.09 -11.95 16.46
N SER A 331 -4.42 -12.16 17.74
CA SER A 331 -4.11 -13.40 18.48
C SER A 331 -5.30 -14.35 18.49
N ARG A 332 -5.12 -15.58 18.00
CA ARG A 332 -6.13 -16.66 17.93
C ARG A 332 -5.52 -18.01 18.33
N ALA A 333 -6.35 -19.04 18.46
CA ALA A 333 -5.90 -20.38 18.86
C ALA A 333 -4.83 -20.98 17.91
N ALA A 334 -4.89 -20.65 16.61
CA ALA A 334 -3.93 -21.12 15.62
C ALA A 334 -2.62 -20.30 15.58
N GLY A 335 -2.52 -19.20 16.33
CA GLY A 335 -1.32 -18.34 16.35
C GLY A 335 -1.62 -16.86 16.52
N SER A 336 -0.56 -16.05 16.58
CA SER A 336 -0.62 -14.59 16.63
C SER A 336 0.12 -14.00 15.44
N VAL A 337 -0.54 -13.10 14.72
CA VAL A 337 0.03 -12.41 13.54
C VAL A 337 -0.19 -10.91 13.70
N THR A 338 0.83 -10.12 13.38
CA THR A 338 0.75 -8.65 13.35
C THR A 338 0.66 -8.17 11.91
N PHE A 339 -0.38 -7.41 11.60
CA PHE A 339 -0.60 -6.78 10.31
C PHE A 339 -0.34 -5.26 10.43
N PRO A 340 0.31 -4.63 9.43
CA PRO A 340 0.38 -3.18 9.38
C PRO A 340 -1.00 -2.60 9.03
N SER A 341 -1.28 -1.41 9.54
CA SER A 341 -2.57 -0.72 9.44
C SER A 341 -2.38 0.79 9.43
N GLU A 342 -1.38 1.27 8.69
CA GLU A 342 -1.13 2.70 8.52
C GLU A 342 -2.06 3.31 7.47
N PHE A 343 -3.29 3.65 7.85
CA PHE A 343 -4.28 4.29 6.98
C PHE A 343 -4.58 5.72 7.43
N MET A 344 -5.04 6.57 6.52
CA MET A 344 -5.67 7.84 6.85
C MET A 344 -7.14 7.60 7.20
N LEU A 345 -7.57 7.95 8.41
CA LEU A 345 -8.98 7.87 8.80
C LEU A 345 -9.73 9.09 8.27
N VAL A 346 -10.80 8.83 7.54
CA VAL A 346 -11.77 9.85 7.12
C VAL A 346 -13.11 9.42 7.66
N ALA A 347 -13.68 10.19 8.59
CA ALA A 347 -14.98 9.92 9.16
C ALA A 347 -15.98 10.99 8.75
N ALA A 348 -17.24 10.61 8.60
CA ALA A 348 -18.34 11.53 8.39
C ALA A 348 -19.45 11.27 9.41
N MET A 349 -20.10 12.33 9.88
CA MET A 349 -21.27 12.21 10.72
C MET A 349 -22.25 13.35 10.50
N ASN A 350 -23.50 13.10 10.87
CA ASN A 350 -24.49 14.15 11.00
C ASN A 350 -24.32 14.84 12.38
N PRO A 351 -24.70 16.11 12.54
CA PRO A 351 -24.58 16.80 13.82
C PRO A 351 -25.56 16.26 14.88
N CYS A 352 -26.65 15.61 14.46
CA CYS A 352 -27.66 14.96 15.31
C CYS A 352 -28.40 13.86 14.51
N PRO A 353 -29.28 13.05 15.14
CA PRO A 353 -30.02 12.00 14.44
C PRO A 353 -30.89 12.50 13.28
N CYS A 354 -31.50 13.69 13.39
CA CYS A 354 -32.27 14.27 12.29
C CYS A 354 -31.42 15.01 11.25
N GLY A 355 -30.15 15.27 11.55
CA GLY A 355 -29.19 15.90 10.65
C GLY A 355 -29.16 17.43 10.61
N TYR A 356 -30.15 18.13 11.18
CA TYR A 356 -30.30 19.60 11.01
C TYR A 356 -29.95 20.41 12.27
N PHE A 357 -29.20 19.84 13.23
CA PHE A 357 -28.78 20.59 14.40
C PHE A 357 -27.78 21.68 14.00
N GLY A 358 -28.12 22.95 14.27
CA GLY A 358 -27.33 24.12 13.89
C GLY A 358 -27.55 24.58 12.44
N ASP A 359 -28.48 23.96 11.70
CA ASP A 359 -28.79 24.37 10.32
C ASP A 359 -29.59 25.69 10.31
N LEU A 360 -29.17 26.64 9.48
CA LEU A 360 -29.79 27.97 9.34
C LEU A 360 -31.12 27.94 8.57
N LYS A 361 -31.37 26.89 7.78
CA LYS A 361 -32.52 26.77 6.86
C LYS A 361 -33.57 25.79 7.37
N ARG A 362 -33.17 24.76 8.13
CA ARG A 362 -34.08 23.72 8.63
C ARG A 362 -33.98 23.59 10.13
N GLU A 363 -35.13 23.65 10.80
CA GLU A 363 -35.19 23.45 12.24
C GLU A 363 -34.93 21.98 12.63
N CYS A 364 -34.06 21.80 13.63
CA CYS A 364 -33.79 20.51 14.24
C CYS A 364 -34.98 20.06 15.10
N ARG A 365 -35.41 18.81 14.94
CA ARG A 365 -36.48 18.20 15.76
C ARG A 365 -35.96 17.44 16.98
N CYS A 366 -34.65 17.33 17.14
CA CYS A 366 -34.04 16.57 18.24
C CYS A 366 -33.92 17.43 19.50
N GLY A 367 -34.37 16.91 20.64
CA GLY A 367 -34.13 17.53 21.94
C GLY A 367 -32.65 17.43 22.37
N PRO A 368 -32.16 18.30 23.27
CA PRO A 368 -30.75 18.35 23.68
C PRO A 368 -30.19 17.00 24.17
N VAL A 369 -30.96 16.26 24.97
CA VAL A 369 -30.56 14.94 25.50
C VAL A 369 -30.38 13.91 24.37
N GLN A 370 -31.22 13.97 23.33
CA GLN A 370 -31.12 13.06 22.19
C GLN A 370 -29.87 13.36 21.36
N VAL A 371 -29.56 14.64 21.15
CA VAL A 371 -28.35 15.09 20.48
C VAL A 371 -27.11 14.63 21.26
N GLN A 372 -27.09 14.85 22.58
CA GLN A 372 -25.99 14.45 23.44
C GLN A 372 -25.79 12.93 23.43
N ARG A 373 -26.85 12.13 23.52
CA ARG A 373 -26.75 10.66 23.45
C ARG A 373 -26.22 10.15 22.11
N TYR A 374 -26.67 10.74 21.00
CA TYR A 374 -26.20 10.40 19.66
C TYR A 374 -24.70 10.64 19.54
N ARG A 375 -24.29 11.82 19.98
CA ARG A 375 -22.89 12.24 20.04
C ARG A 375 -22.07 11.28 20.91
N GLN A 376 -22.46 11.06 22.18
CA GLN A 376 -21.75 10.21 23.15
C GLN A 376 -21.50 8.75 22.72
N ARG A 377 -22.05 8.29 21.59
CA ARG A 377 -21.66 7.02 20.97
C ARG A 377 -20.19 7.00 20.54
N ILE A 378 -19.65 8.17 20.20
CA ILE A 378 -18.22 8.37 19.92
C ILE A 378 -17.53 8.76 21.23
N SER A 379 -16.44 8.09 21.56
CA SER A 379 -15.69 8.40 22.78
C SER A 379 -14.72 9.55 22.60
N GLY A 380 -14.54 10.36 23.65
CA GLY A 380 -13.54 11.44 23.68
C GLY A 380 -12.13 10.97 23.30
N PRO A 381 -11.63 9.84 23.84
CA PRO A 381 -10.33 9.31 23.42
C PRO A 381 -10.21 9.02 21.91
N LEU A 382 -11.29 8.61 21.23
CA LEU A 382 -11.26 8.41 19.79
C LEU A 382 -11.25 9.76 19.05
N LEU A 383 -12.09 10.72 19.46
CA LEU A 383 -12.12 12.07 18.89
C LEU A 383 -10.78 12.80 19.02
N ASP A 384 -10.10 12.65 20.16
CA ASP A 384 -8.75 13.20 20.39
C ASP A 384 -7.69 12.67 19.40
N ARG A 385 -7.96 11.53 18.73
CA ARG A 385 -7.07 10.92 17.72
C ARG A 385 -7.40 11.34 16.29
N ILE A 386 -8.49 12.07 16.07
CA ILE A 386 -8.82 12.70 14.80
C ILE A 386 -8.22 14.09 14.80
N ASP A 387 -7.45 14.44 13.78
CA ASP A 387 -6.61 15.65 13.78
C ASP A 387 -7.40 16.91 13.40
N LEU A 388 -8.29 16.81 12.40
CA LEU A 388 -9.10 17.92 11.88
C LEU A 388 -10.59 17.61 12.00
N HIS A 389 -11.36 18.53 12.60
CA HIS A 389 -12.82 18.53 12.60
C HIS A 389 -13.33 19.63 11.67
N ILE A 390 -14.03 19.22 10.62
CA ILE A 390 -14.43 20.11 9.52
C ILE A 390 -15.95 20.16 9.45
N GLU A 391 -16.49 21.37 9.45
CA GLU A 391 -17.90 21.60 9.16
C GLU A 391 -18.14 21.62 7.63
N VAL A 392 -19.03 20.75 7.18
CA VAL A 392 -19.43 20.64 5.78
C VAL A 392 -20.86 21.16 5.64
N PRO A 393 -21.04 22.46 5.30
CA PRO A 393 -22.36 23.05 5.19
C PRO A 393 -23.14 22.44 4.01
N ALA A 394 -24.47 22.58 4.05
CA ALA A 394 -25.31 22.25 2.89
C ALA A 394 -24.90 23.11 1.69
N VAL A 395 -24.77 22.49 0.51
CA VAL A 395 -24.40 23.21 -0.72
C VAL A 395 -25.57 24.11 -1.12
N GLU A 396 -25.30 25.39 -1.36
CA GLU A 396 -26.33 26.31 -1.86
C GLU A 396 -26.58 26.11 -3.35
N TYR A 397 -27.82 26.27 -3.79
CA TYR A 397 -28.18 26.14 -5.21
C TYR A 397 -27.31 27.01 -6.12
N ARG A 398 -26.97 28.24 -5.69
CA ARG A 398 -26.09 29.14 -6.46
C ARG A 398 -24.72 28.54 -6.73
N ASP A 399 -24.18 27.74 -5.81
CA ASP A 399 -22.86 27.14 -5.95
C ASP A 399 -22.96 25.94 -6.87
N VAL A 400 -24.02 25.13 -6.75
CA VAL A 400 -24.31 24.01 -7.67
C VAL A 400 -24.51 24.50 -9.10
N ALA A 401 -25.23 25.60 -9.30
CA ALA A 401 -25.52 26.19 -10.60
C ALA A 401 -24.37 27.06 -11.15
N SER A 402 -23.27 27.19 -10.41
CA SER A 402 -22.12 27.99 -10.82
C SER A 402 -21.36 27.32 -11.98
N GLU A 403 -21.19 28.06 -13.06
CA GLU A 403 -20.33 27.67 -14.19
C GLU A 403 -18.84 27.93 -13.91
N ARG A 404 -18.47 28.43 -12.72
CA ARG A 404 -17.07 28.62 -12.37
C ARG A 404 -16.33 27.29 -12.43
N ALA A 405 -15.16 27.33 -13.08
CA ALA A 405 -14.23 26.23 -13.08
C ALA A 405 -13.73 25.99 -11.65
N GLU A 406 -13.86 24.75 -11.20
CA GLU A 406 -13.34 24.31 -9.91
C GLU A 406 -11.93 23.77 -10.09
N GLU A 407 -11.16 23.73 -9.01
CA GLU A 407 -9.82 23.14 -9.04
C GLU A 407 -9.88 21.63 -9.30
N THR A 408 -8.99 21.15 -10.17
CA THR A 408 -8.86 19.73 -10.48
C THR A 408 -8.10 18.99 -9.39
N SER A 409 -8.37 17.68 -9.26
CA SER A 409 -7.61 16.78 -8.39
C SER A 409 -6.12 16.84 -8.68
N ALA A 410 -5.73 16.94 -9.96
CA ALA A 410 -4.32 17.05 -10.36
C ALA A 410 -3.64 18.31 -9.81
N ALA A 411 -4.33 19.46 -9.82
CA ALA A 411 -3.79 20.71 -9.30
C ALA A 411 -3.57 20.66 -7.78
N ILE A 412 -4.57 20.14 -7.04
CA ILE A 412 -4.50 19.94 -5.58
C ILE A 412 -3.38 18.94 -5.25
N ARG A 413 -3.32 17.81 -5.96
CA ARG A 413 -2.27 16.79 -5.80
C ARG A 413 -0.88 17.38 -6.01
N GLY A 414 -0.70 18.25 -7.00
CA GLY A 414 0.59 18.92 -7.25
C GLY A 414 1.08 19.76 -6.07
N ARG A 415 0.17 20.44 -5.35
CA ARG A 415 0.52 21.17 -4.11
C ARG A 415 0.88 20.23 -2.97
N ILE A 416 0.09 19.16 -2.80
CA ILE A 416 0.32 18.10 -1.80
C ILE A 416 1.68 17.43 -2.00
N MET A 417 2.05 17.10 -3.24
CA MET A 417 3.33 16.49 -3.57
C MET A 417 4.51 17.37 -3.15
N ARG A 418 4.47 18.68 -3.46
CA ARG A 418 5.52 19.63 -3.02
C ARG A 418 5.63 19.73 -1.50
N ALA A 419 4.50 19.70 -0.80
CA ALA A 419 4.50 19.68 0.67
C ALA A 419 5.08 18.36 1.22
N ARG A 420 4.86 17.23 0.53
CA ARG A 420 5.38 15.91 0.90
C ARG A 420 6.87 15.75 0.62
N GLU A 421 7.37 16.29 -0.48
CA GLU A 421 8.82 16.35 -0.77
C GLU A 421 9.55 17.07 0.37
N ARG A 422 9.06 18.24 0.80
CA ARG A 422 9.62 18.96 1.96
C ARG A 422 9.58 18.16 3.26
N GLN A 423 8.56 17.32 3.46
CA GLN A 423 8.47 16.43 4.62
C GLN A 423 9.49 15.29 4.51
N GLN A 424 9.66 14.69 3.32
CA GLN A 424 10.65 13.65 3.08
C GLN A 424 12.07 14.17 3.31
N ASP A 425 12.41 15.36 2.79
CA ASP A 425 13.72 16.00 3.01
C ASP A 425 13.98 16.23 4.50
N ARG A 426 12.95 16.69 5.23
CA ARG A 426 13.03 16.93 6.68
C ARG A 426 13.29 15.66 7.46
N PHE A 427 12.64 14.55 7.07
CA PHE A 427 12.69 13.29 7.81
C PHE A 427 13.64 12.26 7.19
N HIS A 428 14.50 12.64 6.24
CA HIS A 428 15.43 11.72 5.57
C HIS A 428 16.29 10.87 6.55
N SER A 429 16.59 11.41 7.75
CA SER A 429 17.36 10.72 8.79
C SER A 429 16.55 9.71 9.62
N ASP A 430 15.22 9.76 9.57
CA ASP A 430 14.31 8.85 10.28
C ASP A 430 13.29 8.24 9.29
N PRO A 431 13.63 7.12 8.63
CA PRO A 431 12.76 6.51 7.62
C PRO A 431 11.41 6.04 8.16
N LYS A 432 11.21 5.97 9.49
CA LYS A 432 9.92 5.63 10.10
C LYS A 432 8.90 6.78 10.02
N VAL A 433 9.36 8.02 9.82
CA VAL A 433 8.48 9.19 9.77
C VAL A 433 8.35 9.67 8.33
N THR A 434 7.29 9.21 7.67
CA THR A 434 7.01 9.57 6.28
C THR A 434 6.25 10.89 6.14
N CYS A 435 5.65 11.40 7.23
CA CYS A 435 4.83 12.61 7.19
C CYS A 435 4.65 13.31 8.55
N ASN A 436 4.16 14.54 8.49
CA ASN A 436 3.96 15.38 9.67
C ASN A 436 3.00 14.77 10.71
N ALA A 437 1.94 14.09 10.30
CA ALA A 437 1.01 13.43 11.23
C ALA A 437 1.71 12.38 12.12
N ARG A 438 2.75 11.73 11.59
CA ARG A 438 3.53 10.69 12.26
C ARG A 438 4.68 11.22 13.14
N MET A 439 4.80 12.54 13.29
CA MET A 439 5.80 13.11 14.21
C MET A 439 5.60 12.62 15.64
N ALA A 440 6.69 12.17 16.27
CA ALA A 440 6.77 11.95 17.70
C ALA A 440 7.08 13.27 18.44
N THR A 441 6.92 13.29 19.77
CA THR A 441 7.18 14.49 20.59
C THR A 441 8.59 15.06 20.40
N ARG A 442 9.59 14.21 20.14
CA ARG A 442 10.96 14.65 19.82
C ARG A 442 11.03 15.47 18.54
N HIS A 443 10.27 15.09 17.52
CA HIS A 443 10.21 15.77 16.21
C HIS A 443 9.49 17.11 16.32
N LEU A 444 8.44 17.19 17.16
CA LEU A 444 7.73 18.46 17.41
C LEU A 444 8.67 19.54 17.94
N LYS A 445 9.49 19.22 18.95
CA LYS A 445 10.46 20.18 19.51
C LYS A 445 11.51 20.63 18.50
N GLN A 446 11.85 19.79 17.53
CA GLN A 446 12.88 20.07 16.52
C GLN A 446 12.33 20.88 15.34
N HIS A 447 11.15 20.52 14.83
CA HIS A 447 10.63 21.02 13.55
C HIS A 447 9.42 21.95 13.68
N CYS A 448 8.82 22.06 14.87
CA CYS A 448 7.68 22.94 15.15
C CYS A 448 8.07 24.06 16.13
N LYS A 449 9.19 24.74 15.85
CA LYS A 449 9.57 25.93 16.63
C LYS A 449 8.56 27.04 16.35
N LEU A 450 8.03 27.63 17.41
CA LEU A 450 7.02 28.67 17.35
C LEU A 450 7.60 30.02 17.77
N SER A 451 7.15 31.07 17.08
CA SER A 451 7.32 32.46 17.52
C SER A 451 6.56 32.71 18.84
N GLN A 452 6.90 33.80 19.53
CA GLN A 452 6.20 34.20 20.76
C GLN A 452 4.70 34.42 20.51
N ASP A 453 4.35 35.12 19.42
CA ASP A 453 2.96 35.39 19.04
C ASP A 453 2.17 34.09 18.79
N SER A 454 2.78 33.12 18.11
CA SER A 454 2.19 31.80 17.90
C SER A 454 1.97 31.04 19.20
N GLN A 455 2.91 31.13 20.16
CA GLN A 455 2.77 30.48 21.47
C GLN A 455 1.65 31.12 22.29
N ASP A 456 1.53 32.44 22.26
CA ASP A 456 0.48 33.16 22.99
C ASP A 456 -0.90 32.86 22.40
N LEU A 457 -1.02 32.76 21.07
CA LEU A 457 -2.26 32.38 20.39
C LEU A 457 -2.70 30.96 20.78
N ILE A 458 -1.78 29.99 20.83
CA ILE A 458 -2.11 28.63 21.30
C ILE A 458 -2.47 28.66 22.79
N ARG A 459 -1.77 29.43 23.63
CA ARG A 459 -2.08 29.53 25.06
C ARG A 459 -3.50 30.02 25.29
N VAL A 460 -3.92 31.05 24.56
CA VAL A 460 -5.31 31.57 24.62
C VAL A 460 -6.28 30.49 24.18
N ALA A 461 -6.05 29.85 23.02
CA ALA A 461 -6.92 28.80 22.51
C ALA A 461 -7.03 27.60 23.47
N MET A 462 -5.93 27.15 24.08
CA MET A 462 -5.91 26.06 25.04
C MET A 462 -6.77 26.36 26.28
N ASN A 463 -6.72 27.60 26.78
CA ASN A 463 -7.48 28.04 27.96
C ASN A 463 -8.96 28.27 27.64
N GLU A 464 -9.29 28.92 26.53
CA GLU A 464 -10.68 29.22 26.16
C GLU A 464 -11.43 27.98 25.67
N LEU A 465 -10.76 27.10 24.92
CA LEU A 465 -11.35 25.90 24.36
C LEU A 465 -11.17 24.66 25.25
N ASN A 466 -10.46 24.78 26.38
CA ASN A 466 -10.14 23.67 27.30
C ASN A 466 -9.54 22.45 26.58
N LEU A 467 -8.61 22.70 25.66
CA LEU A 467 -8.01 21.66 24.83
C LEU A 467 -7.02 20.79 25.63
N SER A 468 -6.94 19.52 25.28
CA SER A 468 -6.00 18.58 25.90
C SER A 468 -4.57 18.80 25.41
N ALA A 469 -3.58 18.27 26.14
CA ALA A 469 -2.19 18.27 25.68
C ALA A 469 -2.01 17.52 24.34
N ARG A 470 -2.87 16.54 24.03
CA ARG A 470 -2.88 15.86 22.74
C ARG A 470 -3.35 16.78 21.62
N ALA A 471 -4.37 17.59 21.88
CA ALA A 471 -4.84 18.60 20.94
C ALA A 471 -3.75 19.65 20.64
N TYR A 472 -2.97 20.06 21.65
CA TYR A 472 -1.78 20.92 21.45
C TYR A 472 -0.81 20.31 20.43
N ASP A 473 -0.40 19.06 20.62
CA ASP A 473 0.52 18.38 19.71
C ASP A 473 -0.07 18.27 18.30
N ARG A 474 -1.38 18.02 18.16
CA ARG A 474 -2.04 17.98 16.84
C ARG A 474 -2.08 19.34 16.16
N ILE A 475 -2.38 20.41 16.89
CA ILE A 475 -2.34 21.78 16.35
C ILE A 475 -0.95 22.07 15.78
N LEU A 476 0.13 21.69 16.46
CA LEU A 476 1.49 21.85 15.94
C LEU A 476 1.71 21.07 14.63
N LYS A 477 1.31 19.79 14.60
CA LYS A 477 1.44 18.94 13.40
C LYS A 477 0.68 19.51 12.20
N VAL A 478 -0.54 19.99 12.42
CA VAL A 478 -1.38 20.60 11.37
C VAL A 478 -0.78 21.94 10.93
N SER A 479 -0.36 22.80 11.87
CA SER A 479 0.30 24.08 11.57
C SER A 479 1.57 23.89 10.73
N ARG A 480 2.36 22.85 11.04
CA ARG A 480 3.55 22.48 10.25
C ARG A 480 3.18 22.10 8.82
N THR A 481 2.12 21.33 8.63
CA THR A 481 1.63 20.95 7.30
C THR A 481 1.13 22.15 6.51
N ILE A 482 0.42 23.08 7.15
CA ILE A 482 -0.03 24.32 6.49
C ILE A 482 1.20 25.15 6.05
N ALA A 483 2.21 25.30 6.90
CA ALA A 483 3.47 25.95 6.54
C ALA A 483 4.16 25.26 5.35
N ASP A 484 4.13 23.93 5.31
CA ASP A 484 4.70 23.14 4.21
C ASP A 484 3.94 23.31 2.89
N LEU A 485 2.62 23.51 2.92
CA LEU A 485 1.81 23.83 1.75
C LEU A 485 2.12 25.24 1.23
N ASP A 486 2.30 26.19 2.12
CA ASP A 486 2.63 27.59 1.80
C ASP A 486 4.12 27.77 1.44
N GLY A 487 4.95 26.76 1.69
CA GLY A 487 6.39 26.78 1.43
C GLY A 487 7.20 27.65 2.35
N LYS A 488 6.74 27.80 3.58
CA LYS A 488 7.47 28.50 4.64
C LYS A 488 8.24 27.50 5.51
N ILE A 489 9.47 27.88 5.86
CA ILE A 489 10.31 27.09 6.76
C ILE A 489 9.78 27.18 8.19
N ASP A 490 9.40 28.37 8.63
CA ASP A 490 8.89 28.61 9.99
C ASP A 490 7.37 28.62 10.04
N ILE A 491 6.83 28.25 11.21
CA ILE A 491 5.39 28.29 11.49
C ILE A 491 5.03 29.72 11.90
N SER A 492 4.21 30.40 11.09
CA SER A 492 3.70 31.74 11.40
C SER A 492 2.35 31.69 12.14
N PRO A 493 1.92 32.80 12.77
CA PRO A 493 0.64 32.88 13.48
C PRO A 493 -0.58 32.52 12.61
N GLU A 494 -0.56 32.82 11.31
CA GLU A 494 -1.66 32.50 10.39
C GLU A 494 -1.87 30.99 10.26
N HIS A 495 -0.78 30.21 10.16
CA HIS A 495 -0.86 28.75 10.07
C HIS A 495 -1.45 28.14 11.35
N VAL A 496 -1.08 28.71 12.50
CA VAL A 496 -1.59 28.26 13.81
C VAL A 496 -3.07 28.60 13.96
N SER A 497 -3.47 29.79 13.52
CA SER A 497 -4.87 30.21 13.51
C SER A 497 -5.74 29.28 12.64
N GLU A 498 -5.30 28.95 11.44
CA GLU A 498 -6.00 27.98 10.56
C GLU A 498 -6.10 26.60 11.22
N ALA A 499 -5.01 26.11 11.84
CA ALA A 499 -5.01 24.83 12.55
C ALA A 499 -5.99 24.79 13.75
N ILE A 500 -6.12 25.90 14.50
CA ILE A 500 -7.07 26.00 15.63
C ILE A 500 -8.51 26.02 15.14
N GLN A 501 -8.81 26.64 14.00
CA GLN A 501 -10.17 26.65 13.44
C GLN A 501 -10.72 25.25 13.18
N TYR A 502 -9.86 24.29 12.79
CA TYR A 502 -10.23 22.89 12.65
C TYR A 502 -10.51 22.16 13.98
N ARG A 503 -10.32 22.81 15.13
CA ARG A 503 -10.51 22.25 16.48
C ARG A 503 -11.58 22.93 17.30
N THR A 504 -11.97 24.14 16.96
CA THR A 504 -13.01 24.89 17.68
C THR A 504 -14.32 24.11 17.82
N PHE A 505 -14.59 23.18 16.88
CA PHE A 505 -15.78 22.33 16.87
C PHE A 505 -15.80 21.18 17.89
N ASP A 506 -14.67 20.88 18.55
CA ASP A 506 -14.61 19.88 19.64
C ASP A 506 -15.50 20.24 20.84
N ARG A 507 -15.94 21.50 20.97
CA ARG A 507 -16.68 21.95 22.16
C ARG A 507 -18.12 22.34 21.90
N THR A 508 -18.43 23.01 20.79
CA THR A 508 -19.81 23.38 20.43
C THR A 508 -20.72 22.18 20.22
N LEU A 509 -20.13 21.02 19.89
CA LEU A 509 -20.87 19.79 19.71
C LEU A 509 -20.91 18.91 20.98
N TRP A 510 -19.88 18.94 21.83
CA TRP A 510 -19.67 17.87 22.81
C TRP A 510 -19.88 18.28 24.27
N VAL A 511 -20.04 19.58 24.53
CA VAL A 511 -20.39 20.15 25.83
C VAL A 511 -21.88 20.48 25.93
#